data_AF-A0A949XK10-F1
#
_entry.id   AF-A0A949XK10-F1
#
_cell.length_a   1.000
_cell.length_b   1.000
_cell.length_c   1.000
_cell.angle_alpha   90.00
_cell.angle_beta   90.00
_cell.angle_gamma   90.00
#
_symmetry.space_group_name_H-M   'P 1'
#
loop_
_entity.id
_entity.type
_entity.pdbx_description
1 polymer ?
#
loop_
_entity_poly.entity_id
_entity_poly.type
_entity_poly.pdbx_seq_one_letter_code
_entity_poly.pdbx_strand_id
1 'polypeptide(L)'
;MLTKAARDKMTADEIINCMKEGNRRFRQGYFLTHDPLAEQKATMGGQHPAAIILGCIDSRAPAEVIMDLGIGYAFNARVAGNVVNEDILGSMEFACKVAGSKVILVMGHTSCGAVKGAIDGVELGNLTGLLTKIRPAIEAVKFEGERSSKNAAFVDAVALKNVELTIA
;
A
#
# COMPACT_ATOMS: atom_id res chain seq x y z
N MET A 1 2.45 4.10 -21.12
CA MET A 1 2.13 5.33 -20.36
C MET A 1 0.63 5.52 -20.32
N LEU A 2 0.07 5.79 -19.14
CA LEU A 2 -1.35 6.15 -19.01
C LEU A 2 -1.52 7.66 -19.29
N THR A 3 -2.26 8.00 -20.35
CA THR A 3 -2.59 9.40 -20.65
C THR A 3 -3.74 9.87 -19.76
N LYS A 4 -3.90 11.19 -19.58
CA LYS A 4 -5.04 11.76 -18.84
C LYS A 4 -6.38 11.24 -19.38
N ALA A 5 -6.56 11.30 -20.69
CA ALA A 5 -7.80 10.86 -21.34
C ALA A 5 -8.07 9.35 -21.16
N ALA A 6 -7.01 8.52 -21.15
CA ALA A 6 -7.15 7.10 -20.87
C ALA A 6 -7.56 6.88 -19.40
N ARG A 7 -6.85 7.48 -18.44
CA ARG A 7 -7.18 7.40 -17.01
C ARG A 7 -8.61 7.89 -16.73
N ASP A 8 -9.00 9.02 -17.32
CA ASP A 8 -10.32 9.63 -17.12
C ASP A 8 -11.47 8.74 -17.63
N LYS A 9 -11.22 7.81 -18.56
CA LYS A 9 -12.20 6.81 -19.01
C LYS A 9 -12.27 5.57 -18.12
N MET A 10 -11.22 5.27 -17.35
CA MET A 10 -11.19 4.08 -16.49
C MET A 10 -12.16 4.20 -15.32
N THR A 11 -12.87 3.13 -15.02
CA THR A 11 -13.64 2.95 -13.79
C THR A 11 -12.74 2.48 -12.65
N ALA A 12 -13.19 2.63 -11.40
CA ALA A 12 -12.47 2.10 -10.25
C ALA A 12 -12.27 0.57 -10.35
N ASP A 13 -13.30 -0.15 -10.81
CA ASP A 13 -13.24 -1.61 -10.98
C ASP A 13 -12.21 -2.04 -12.03
N GLU A 14 -12.09 -1.34 -13.16
CA GLU A 14 -11.05 -1.63 -14.16
C GLU A 14 -9.64 -1.43 -13.60
N ILE A 15 -9.44 -0.39 -12.80
CA ILE A 15 -8.15 -0.09 -12.15
C ILE A 15 -7.81 -1.18 -11.13
N ILE A 16 -8.78 -1.58 -10.30
CA ILE A 16 -8.63 -2.68 -9.33
C ILE A 16 -8.35 -4.00 -10.04
N ASN A 17 -9.08 -4.30 -11.11
CA ASN A 17 -8.90 -5.53 -11.88
C ASN A 17 -7.52 -5.57 -12.56
N CYS A 18 -7.02 -4.44 -13.05
CA CYS A 18 -5.64 -4.35 -13.57
C CYS A 18 -4.60 -4.73 -12.51
N MET A 19 -4.72 -4.20 -11.29
CA MET A 19 -3.81 -4.53 -10.17
C MET A 19 -3.94 -6.00 -9.73
N LYS A 20 -5.16 -6.54 -9.66
CA LYS A 20 -5.40 -7.97 -9.35
C LYS A 20 -4.76 -8.88 -10.40
N GLU A 21 -4.92 -8.53 -11.66
CA GLU A 21 -4.40 -9.30 -12.78
C GLU A 21 -2.87 -9.24 -12.82
N GLY A 22 -2.27 -8.09 -12.55
CA GLY A 22 -0.82 -7.98 -12.38
C GLY A 22 -0.29 -8.77 -11.19
N ASN A 23 -1.01 -8.80 -10.06
CA ASN A 23 -0.66 -9.70 -8.97
C ASN A 23 -0.75 -11.17 -9.33
N ARG A 24 -1.75 -11.55 -10.13
CA ARG A 24 -1.87 -12.91 -10.65
C ARG A 24 -0.65 -13.28 -11.50
N ARG A 25 -0.18 -12.37 -12.37
CA ARG A 25 1.02 -12.56 -13.19
C ARG A 25 2.28 -12.72 -12.32
N PHE A 26 2.51 -11.81 -11.38
CA PHE A 26 3.62 -11.89 -10.42
C PHE A 26 3.68 -13.25 -9.71
N ARG A 27 2.55 -13.72 -9.18
CA ARG A 27 2.46 -15.02 -8.49
C ARG A 27 2.74 -16.23 -9.38
N GLN A 28 2.57 -16.08 -10.69
CA GLN A 28 2.84 -17.12 -11.69
C GLN A 28 4.28 -17.03 -12.24
N GLY A 29 5.08 -16.05 -11.81
CA GLY A 29 6.42 -15.81 -12.37
C GLY A 29 6.40 -15.21 -13.77
N TYR A 30 5.28 -14.61 -14.18
CA TYR A 30 5.12 -13.92 -15.45
C TYR A 30 5.04 -12.40 -15.22
N PHE A 31 5.57 -11.62 -16.16
CA PHE A 31 5.56 -10.16 -16.12
C PHE A 31 5.25 -9.61 -17.51
N LEU A 32 4.58 -8.47 -17.56
CA LEU A 32 4.54 -7.68 -18.78
C LEU A 32 5.94 -7.13 -19.09
N THR A 33 6.22 -6.92 -20.37
CA THR A 33 7.45 -6.22 -20.77
C THR A 33 7.31 -4.75 -20.46
N HIS A 34 8.05 -4.29 -19.45
CA HIS A 34 8.21 -2.88 -19.12
C HIS A 34 9.56 -2.36 -19.66
N ASP A 35 9.56 -1.17 -20.24
CA ASP A 35 10.77 -0.40 -20.52
C ASP A 35 10.78 0.81 -19.58
N PRO A 36 11.43 0.72 -18.41
CA PRO A 36 11.39 1.78 -17.40
C PRO A 36 11.91 3.12 -17.93
N LEU A 37 12.91 3.12 -18.83
CA LEU A 37 13.48 4.35 -19.37
C LEU A 37 12.51 5.00 -20.36
N ALA A 38 11.86 4.22 -21.21
CA ALA A 38 10.83 4.74 -22.12
C ALA A 38 9.60 5.24 -21.34
N GLU A 39 9.16 4.49 -20.32
CA GLU A 39 8.03 4.88 -19.47
C GLU A 39 8.33 6.17 -18.70
N GLN A 40 9.51 6.29 -18.09
CA GLN A 40 9.93 7.52 -17.42
C GLN A 40 9.95 8.71 -18.38
N LYS A 41 10.57 8.55 -19.57
CA LYS A 41 10.60 9.60 -20.60
C LYS A 41 9.20 10.03 -21.02
N ALA A 42 8.28 9.09 -21.17
CA ALA A 42 6.90 9.39 -21.52
C ALA A 42 6.19 10.23 -20.43
N THR A 43 6.56 10.08 -19.16
CA THR A 43 5.96 10.81 -18.03
C THR A 43 6.59 12.18 -17.72
N MET A 44 7.64 12.60 -18.42
CA MET A 44 8.34 13.86 -18.11
C MET A 44 7.46 15.11 -18.26
N GLY A 45 6.53 15.12 -19.21
CA GLY A 45 5.60 16.23 -19.43
C GLY A 45 4.41 16.24 -18.47
N GLY A 46 4.28 15.21 -17.63
CA GLY A 46 3.17 15.03 -16.71
C GLY A 46 2.85 13.56 -16.45
N GLN A 47 2.30 13.28 -15.27
CA GLN A 47 1.86 11.95 -14.86
C GLN A 47 0.36 11.95 -14.53
N HIS A 48 -0.31 10.84 -14.86
CA HIS A 48 -1.74 10.66 -14.64
C HIS A 48 -2.01 9.30 -14.00
N PRO A 49 -1.50 9.06 -12.78
CA PRO A 49 -1.72 7.78 -12.12
C PRO A 49 -3.20 7.49 -11.94
N ALA A 50 -3.55 6.22 -12.08
CA ALA A 50 -4.89 5.71 -11.87
C ALA A 50 -5.20 5.49 -10.39
N ALA A 51 -4.17 5.20 -9.59
CA ALA A 51 -4.31 4.87 -8.18
C ALA A 51 -3.24 5.54 -7.32
N ILE A 52 -3.51 5.62 -6.01
CA ILE A 52 -2.47 5.75 -4.98
C ILE A 52 -2.50 4.52 -4.09
N ILE A 53 -1.32 3.98 -3.82
CA ILE A 53 -1.13 2.80 -2.98
C ILE A 53 -0.43 3.24 -1.69
N LEU A 54 -1.06 2.99 -0.55
CA LEU A 54 -0.44 3.08 0.76
C LEU A 54 0.05 1.70 1.18
N GLY A 55 1.38 1.53 1.28
CA GLY A 55 2.01 0.27 1.64
C GLY A 55 2.98 0.38 2.80
N CYS A 56 3.45 -0.76 3.28
CA CYS A 56 4.54 -0.83 4.26
C CYS A 56 5.90 -0.54 3.60
N ILE A 57 6.88 -0.08 4.38
CA ILE A 57 8.29 0.00 3.95
C ILE A 57 8.99 -1.36 3.78
N ASP A 58 8.29 -2.48 4.03
CA ASP A 58 8.85 -3.82 3.87
C ASP A 58 9.44 -4.00 2.46
N SER A 59 10.76 -4.17 2.39
CA SER A 59 11.50 -4.18 1.12
C SER A 59 11.15 -5.36 0.21
N ARG A 60 10.43 -6.36 0.73
CA ARG A 60 9.99 -7.55 -0.01
C ARG A 60 8.60 -7.36 -0.63
N ALA A 61 7.92 -6.24 -0.32
CA ALA A 61 6.58 -5.94 -0.81
C ALA A 61 6.48 -4.64 -1.66
N PRO A 62 7.32 -4.43 -2.69
CA PRO A 62 7.15 -3.30 -3.61
C PRO A 62 5.87 -3.48 -4.44
N ALA A 63 4.91 -2.55 -4.31
CA ALA A 63 3.58 -2.70 -4.90
C ALA A 63 3.60 -2.71 -6.44
N GLU A 64 4.43 -1.87 -7.06
CA GLU A 64 4.55 -1.81 -8.53
C GLU A 64 5.04 -3.14 -9.11
N VAL A 65 5.94 -3.83 -8.42
CA VAL A 65 6.43 -5.14 -8.86
C VAL A 65 5.38 -6.22 -8.58
N ILE A 66 4.81 -6.22 -7.37
CA ILE A 66 3.80 -7.21 -6.94
C ILE A 66 2.53 -7.12 -7.76
N MET A 67 2.20 -5.95 -8.30
CA MET A 67 1.04 -5.70 -9.15
C MET A 67 1.42 -5.53 -10.62
N ASP A 68 2.68 -5.77 -11.00
CA ASP A 68 3.18 -5.69 -12.38
C ASP A 68 2.71 -4.41 -13.10
N LEU A 69 3.02 -3.25 -12.50
CA LEU A 69 2.64 -1.92 -12.94
C LEU A 69 3.84 -1.18 -13.53
N GLY A 70 3.64 -0.52 -14.66
CA GLY A 70 4.64 0.36 -15.26
C GLY A 70 4.76 1.72 -14.55
N ILE A 71 5.85 2.43 -14.82
CA ILE A 71 6.12 3.76 -14.26
C ILE A 71 5.00 4.74 -14.63
N GLY A 72 4.53 5.48 -13.62
CA GLY A 72 3.47 6.49 -13.75
C GLY A 72 2.05 5.94 -13.70
N TYR A 73 1.86 4.62 -13.51
CA TYR A 73 0.52 4.04 -13.35
C TYR A 73 -0.10 4.32 -11.98
N ALA A 74 0.70 4.28 -10.91
CA ALA A 74 0.24 4.55 -9.54
C ALA A 74 1.22 5.45 -8.79
N PHE A 75 0.69 6.25 -7.85
CA PHE A 75 1.50 6.80 -6.77
C PHE A 75 1.71 5.76 -5.68
N ASN A 76 2.86 5.83 -5.01
CA ASN A 76 3.19 4.90 -3.93
C ASN A 76 3.65 5.67 -2.69
N ALA A 77 2.87 5.56 -1.62
CA ALA A 77 3.19 6.07 -0.31
C ALA A 77 3.59 4.88 0.57
N ARG A 78 4.80 4.92 1.14
CA ARG A 78 5.35 3.82 1.94
C ARG A 78 5.76 4.29 3.32
N VAL A 79 5.19 3.65 4.35
CA VAL A 79 5.49 3.95 5.76
C VAL A 79 5.37 2.68 6.59
N ALA A 80 6.18 2.52 7.63
CA ALA A 80 6.18 1.28 8.42
C ALA A 80 4.78 0.98 8.97
N GLY A 81 4.32 -0.26 8.80
CA GLY A 81 2.97 -0.68 9.18
C GLY A 81 1.84 -0.01 8.40
N ASN A 82 2.13 0.60 7.24
CA ASN A 82 1.15 1.29 6.39
C ASN A 82 0.21 2.22 7.18
N VAL A 83 0.75 2.87 8.23
CA VAL A 83 0.01 3.77 9.10
C VAL A 83 -0.33 5.06 8.37
N VAL A 84 -1.38 5.74 8.82
CA VAL A 84 -1.78 7.04 8.28
C VAL A 84 -1.37 8.16 9.25
N ASN A 85 -0.76 9.20 8.70
CA ASN A 85 -0.51 10.48 9.35
C ASN A 85 -0.94 11.62 8.40
N GLU A 86 -0.80 12.86 8.84
CA GLU A 86 -1.21 14.03 8.05
C GLU A 86 -0.48 14.13 6.70
N ASP A 87 0.82 13.81 6.64
CA ASP A 87 1.58 13.83 5.38
C ASP A 87 1.08 12.79 4.37
N ILE A 88 0.73 11.59 4.85
CA ILE A 88 0.15 10.52 4.02
C ILE A 88 -1.25 10.92 3.54
N LEU A 89 -2.09 11.51 4.40
CA LEU A 89 -3.40 12.02 4.01
C LEU A 89 -3.28 13.12 2.94
N GLY A 90 -2.43 14.12 3.16
CA GLY A 90 -2.19 15.19 2.18
C GLY A 90 -1.67 14.65 0.85
N SER A 91 -0.86 13.59 0.88
CA SER A 91 -0.40 12.88 -0.33
C SER A 91 -1.56 12.20 -1.07
N MET A 92 -2.50 11.59 -0.35
CA MET A 92 -3.71 10.99 -0.93
C MET A 92 -4.67 12.03 -1.49
N GLU A 93 -4.85 13.16 -0.80
CA GLU A 93 -5.64 14.30 -1.27
C GLU A 93 -5.04 14.87 -2.56
N PHE A 94 -3.73 15.03 -2.63
CA PHE A 94 -3.04 15.44 -3.85
C PHE A 94 -3.28 14.43 -4.98
N ALA A 95 -3.06 13.14 -4.71
CA ALA A 95 -3.25 12.09 -5.70
C ALA A 95 -4.68 12.08 -6.26
N CYS A 96 -5.69 12.22 -5.40
CA CYS A 96 -7.09 12.16 -5.81
C CYS A 96 -7.56 13.48 -6.43
N LYS A 97 -7.38 14.60 -5.73
CA LYS A 97 -7.97 15.88 -6.11
C LYS A 97 -7.18 16.63 -7.18
N VAL A 98 -5.85 16.56 -7.13
CA VAL A 98 -4.95 17.30 -8.03
C VAL A 98 -4.56 16.45 -9.23
N ALA A 99 -4.07 15.22 -8.98
CA ALA A 99 -3.63 14.35 -10.06
C ALA A 99 -4.78 13.54 -10.69
N GLY A 100 -5.87 13.28 -9.96
CA GLY A 100 -7.08 12.62 -10.44
C GLY A 100 -7.12 11.09 -10.28
N SER A 101 -6.25 10.52 -9.43
CA SER A 101 -6.30 9.09 -9.09
C SER A 101 -7.71 8.71 -8.62
N LYS A 102 -8.19 7.56 -9.09
CA LYS A 102 -9.58 7.11 -8.87
C LYS A 102 -9.70 6.01 -7.82
N VAL A 103 -8.57 5.43 -7.41
CA VAL A 103 -8.51 4.35 -6.43
C VAL A 103 -7.46 4.69 -5.38
N ILE A 104 -7.83 4.54 -4.11
CA ILE A 104 -6.89 4.44 -2.98
C ILE A 104 -6.84 2.96 -2.60
N LEU A 105 -5.64 2.39 -2.61
CA LEU A 105 -5.41 1.02 -2.16
C LEU A 105 -4.56 1.01 -0.90
N VAL A 106 -5.08 0.45 0.18
CA VAL A 106 -4.30 0.21 1.41
C VAL A 106 -3.81 -1.23 1.38
N MET A 107 -2.48 -1.41 1.34
CA MET A 107 -1.83 -2.71 1.20
C MET A 107 -1.01 -3.05 2.46
N GLY A 108 -1.57 -3.92 3.29
CA GLY A 108 -0.83 -4.59 4.35
C GLY A 108 -0.07 -5.82 3.85
N HIS A 109 0.70 -6.44 4.73
CA HIS A 109 1.36 -7.72 4.46
C HIS A 109 1.49 -8.55 5.74
N THR A 110 1.59 -9.86 5.57
CA THR A 110 1.82 -10.80 6.67
C THR A 110 3.20 -10.64 7.29
N SER A 111 3.34 -11.08 8.55
CA SER A 111 4.57 -11.02 9.33
C SER A 111 5.19 -9.61 9.42
N CYS A 112 4.37 -8.57 9.45
CA CYS A 112 4.83 -7.19 9.44
C CYS A 112 5.67 -6.84 10.68
N GLY A 113 6.90 -6.35 10.44
CA GLY A 113 7.84 -5.98 11.51
C GLY A 113 7.36 -4.82 12.37
N ALA A 114 6.69 -3.82 11.78
CA ALA A 114 6.10 -2.72 12.54
C ALA A 114 4.95 -3.20 13.43
N VAL A 115 4.10 -4.09 12.92
CA VAL A 115 3.02 -4.68 13.72
C VAL A 115 3.59 -5.49 14.89
N LYS A 116 4.63 -6.30 14.67
CA LYS A 116 5.33 -7.01 15.75
C LYS A 116 5.91 -6.04 16.78
N GLY A 117 6.60 -5.00 16.35
CA GLY A 117 7.16 -3.98 17.24
C GLY A 117 6.08 -3.26 18.06
N ALA A 118 4.91 -3.00 17.47
CA ALA A 118 3.78 -2.42 18.19
C ALA A 118 3.18 -3.40 19.24
N ILE A 119 3.09 -4.69 18.91
CA ILE A 119 2.66 -5.73 19.86
C ILE A 119 3.66 -5.86 21.03
N ASP A 120 4.95 -5.79 20.73
CA ASP A 120 6.03 -5.89 21.73
C ASP A 120 6.21 -4.61 22.56
N GLY A 121 5.51 -3.52 22.22
CA GLY A 121 5.65 -2.24 22.91
C GLY A 121 7.04 -1.61 22.73
N VAL A 122 7.65 -1.76 21.56
CA VAL A 122 8.98 -1.19 21.28
C VAL A 122 8.93 0.34 21.38
N GLU A 123 9.85 0.91 22.14
CA GLU A 123 10.03 2.36 22.27
C GLU A 123 11.40 2.79 21.73
N LEU A 124 11.41 3.67 20.71
CA LEU A 124 12.62 4.19 20.09
C LEU A 124 12.34 5.50 19.32
N GLY A 125 12.56 6.66 19.93
CA GLY A 125 12.44 7.96 19.24
C GLY A 125 11.15 8.11 18.42
N ASN A 126 11.28 8.49 17.14
CA ASN A 126 10.13 8.66 16.23
C ASN A 126 9.36 7.35 15.95
N LEU A 127 9.98 6.18 16.15
CA LEU A 127 9.32 4.90 15.95
C LEU A 127 8.19 4.71 16.96
N THR A 128 8.35 5.15 18.21
CA THR A 128 7.30 5.03 19.25
C THR A 128 5.99 5.65 18.80
N GLY A 129 6.05 6.88 18.26
CA GLY A 129 4.88 7.60 17.76
C GLY A 129 4.25 6.97 16.51
N LEU A 130 5.05 6.29 15.69
CA LEU A 130 4.57 5.49 14.56
C LEU A 130 3.83 4.25 15.04
N LEU A 131 4.45 3.45 15.92
CA LEU A 131 3.89 2.19 16.41
C LEU A 131 2.62 2.39 17.23
N THR A 132 2.51 3.52 17.93
CA THR A 132 1.29 3.90 18.67
C THR A 132 0.06 3.94 17.76
N LYS A 133 0.22 4.29 16.47
CA LYS A 133 -0.89 4.33 15.51
C LYS A 133 -1.45 2.94 15.17
N ILE A 134 -0.71 1.87 15.45
CA ILE A 134 -1.14 0.47 15.22
C ILE A 134 -1.92 -0.07 16.42
N ARG A 135 -1.80 0.54 17.61
CA ARG A 135 -2.45 0.07 18.84
C ARG A 135 -3.96 -0.13 18.73
N PRO A 136 -4.74 0.76 18.06
CA PRO A 136 -6.17 0.53 17.87
C PRO A 136 -6.48 -0.80 17.16
N ALA A 137 -5.64 -1.21 16.19
CA ALA A 137 -5.79 -2.48 15.51
C ALA A 137 -5.50 -3.66 16.43
N ILE A 138 -4.47 -3.56 17.27
CA ILE A 138 -4.15 -4.59 18.29
C ILE A 138 -5.34 -4.77 19.22
N GLU A 139 -5.94 -3.69 19.71
CA GLU A 139 -7.06 -3.71 20.64
C GLU A 139 -8.35 -4.25 20.00
N ALA A 140 -8.62 -3.86 18.75
CA ALA A 140 -9.82 -4.26 18.01
C ALA A 140 -9.84 -5.74 17.56
N VAL A 141 -8.67 -6.40 17.50
CA VAL A 141 -8.59 -7.82 17.16
C VAL A 141 -9.15 -8.68 18.29
N LYS A 142 -10.22 -9.41 17.97
CA LYS A 142 -10.68 -10.57 18.75
C LYS A 142 -9.91 -11.79 18.27
N PHE A 143 -9.13 -12.39 19.16
CA PHE A 143 -8.28 -13.53 18.82
C PHE A 143 -8.24 -14.52 19.97
N GLU A 144 -8.43 -15.79 19.65
CA GLU A 144 -8.32 -16.89 20.60
C GLU A 144 -6.89 -17.43 20.58
N GLY A 145 -6.23 -17.44 21.74
CA GLY A 145 -4.85 -17.90 21.89
C GLY A 145 -3.87 -16.79 22.28
N GLU A 146 -2.58 -17.06 22.11
CA GLU A 146 -1.52 -16.16 22.56
C GLU A 146 -1.50 -14.86 21.75
N ARG A 147 -1.68 -13.73 22.43
CA ARG A 147 -1.58 -12.38 21.85
C ARG A 147 -0.15 -11.85 21.96
N SER A 148 0.76 -12.45 21.19
CA SER A 148 2.19 -12.13 21.18
C SER A 148 2.72 -11.97 19.76
N SER A 149 3.81 -11.20 19.59
CA SER A 149 4.51 -11.06 18.31
C SER A 149 5.12 -12.37 17.80
N LYS A 150 5.27 -13.35 18.69
CA LYS A 150 5.71 -14.72 18.37
C LYS A 150 4.61 -15.56 17.71
N ASN A 151 3.34 -15.18 17.90
CA ASN A 151 2.22 -15.85 17.25
C ASN A 151 1.92 -15.21 15.90
N ALA A 152 2.35 -15.86 14.81
CA ALA A 152 2.18 -15.35 13.45
C ALA A 152 0.72 -15.09 13.08
N ALA A 153 -0.22 -15.95 13.51
CA ALA A 153 -1.63 -15.78 13.22
C ALA A 153 -2.21 -14.54 13.91
N PHE A 154 -1.77 -14.23 15.13
CA PHE A 154 -2.16 -13.00 15.80
C PHE A 154 -1.57 -11.77 15.11
N VAL A 155 -0.28 -11.80 14.75
CA VAL A 155 0.38 -10.71 14.02
C VAL A 155 -0.33 -10.42 12.69
N ASP A 156 -0.68 -11.46 11.94
CA ASP A 156 -1.37 -11.31 10.66
C ASP A 156 -2.81 -10.82 10.83
N ALA A 157 -3.51 -11.25 11.88
CA ALA A 157 -4.83 -10.71 12.23
C ALA A 157 -4.77 -9.21 12.57
N VAL A 158 -3.75 -8.77 13.31
CA VAL A 158 -3.52 -7.34 13.59
C VAL A 158 -3.17 -6.58 12.32
N ALA A 159 -2.31 -7.12 11.45
CA ALA A 159 -1.98 -6.49 10.18
C ALA A 159 -3.21 -6.31 9.29
N LEU A 160 -4.09 -7.32 9.22
CA LEU A 160 -5.37 -7.22 8.51
C LEU A 160 -6.28 -6.17 9.14
N LYS A 161 -6.46 -6.21 10.47
CA LYS A 161 -7.29 -5.23 11.18
C LYS A 161 -6.79 -3.80 10.99
N ASN A 162 -5.48 -3.60 10.94
CA ASN A 162 -4.87 -2.30 10.70
C ASN A 162 -5.22 -1.76 9.30
N VAL A 163 -5.22 -2.61 8.27
CA VAL A 163 -5.72 -2.24 6.94
C VAL A 163 -7.21 -1.88 6.99
N GLU A 164 -8.05 -2.71 7.63
CA GLU A 164 -9.49 -2.47 7.73
C GLU A 164 -9.81 -1.13 8.43
N LEU A 165 -9.15 -0.85 9.55
CA LEU A 165 -9.31 0.41 10.29
C LEU A 165 -8.75 1.62 9.53
N THR A 166 -7.82 1.41 8.60
CA THR A 166 -7.29 2.48 7.75
C THR A 166 -8.26 2.84 6.62
N ILE A 167 -9.08 1.89 6.18
CA ILE A 167 -10.08 2.07 5.11
C ILE A 167 -11.40 2.65 5.65
N ALA A 168 -11.75 2.34 6.90
CA ALA A 168 -13.01 2.73 7.55
C ALA A 168 -13.08 4.22 7.89
#